data_AF-A0A9W9YLY1-F1
#
_entry.id   AF-A0A9W9YLY1-F1
#
_cell.length_a   1.000
_cell.length_b   1.000
_cell.length_c   1.000
_cell.angle_alpha   90.00
_cell.angle_beta   90.00
_cell.angle_gamma   90.00
#
_symmetry.space_group_name_H-M   'P 1'
#
loop_
_entity.id
_entity.type
_entity.pdbx_description
1 polymer ?
#
loop_
_entity_poly.entity_id
_entity_poly.type
_entity_poly.pdbx_seq_one_letter_code
_entity_poly.pdbx_strand_id
1 'polypeptide(L)'
;MANIAIKRVQREFREVIKSEEVLKCKIELVDDTYTRLRGEIAGPPDTPFEGGNYKLDIVIPETYPFNPPKVNFVTKIWHPNISSVTGAICLDILKDQWAAAMTLRTVLLSIQALLSAAEPDDPQDAVVAQTDTCHNIFVPDQTTEFGFMFLKDMTWWPNATPSKDKEYEQKITGLISMGFTKSQSLVALSTHSWNSERAIDSLINS
;
A
#
# COMPACT_ATOMS: atom_id res chain seq x y z
N MET A 1 -28.29 3.91 -6.61
CA MET A 1 -28.08 2.89 -5.55
C MET A 1 -29.39 2.44 -4.90
N ALA A 2 -29.62 1.12 -4.81
CA ALA A 2 -30.85 0.55 -4.24
C ALA A 2 -30.93 0.70 -2.71
N ASN A 3 -32.14 0.78 -2.15
CA ASN A 3 -32.39 0.94 -0.70
C ASN A 3 -31.71 -0.14 0.16
N ILE A 4 -31.62 -1.38 -0.36
CA ILE A 4 -30.95 -2.49 0.32
C ILE A 4 -29.45 -2.25 0.53
N ALA A 5 -28.76 -1.69 -0.47
CA ALA A 5 -27.34 -1.39 -0.42
C ALA A 5 -27.06 -0.29 0.61
N ILE A 6 -27.84 0.80 0.57
CA ILE A 6 -27.70 1.93 1.50
C ILE A 6 -27.88 1.47 2.95
N LYS A 7 -28.96 0.73 3.26
CA LYS A 7 -29.20 0.21 4.61
C LYS A 7 -28.08 -0.70 5.08
N ARG A 8 -27.50 -1.48 4.17
CA ARG A 8 -26.41 -2.38 4.49
C ARG A 8 -25.11 -1.63 4.77
N VAL A 9 -24.72 -0.70 3.90
CA VAL A 9 -23.54 0.16 4.11
C VAL A 9 -23.68 0.96 5.41
N GLN A 10 -24.85 1.52 5.71
CA GLN A 10 -25.11 2.22 6.97
C GLN A 10 -24.95 1.34 8.21
N ARG A 11 -25.31 0.06 8.12
CA ARG A 11 -25.11 -0.90 9.20
C ARG A 11 -23.62 -1.22 9.38
N GLU A 12 -22.92 -1.52 8.30
CA GLU A 12 -21.51 -1.88 8.31
C GLU A 12 -20.61 -0.70 8.70
N PHE A 13 -20.94 0.51 8.26
CA PHE A 13 -20.26 1.73 8.69
C PHE A 13 -20.32 1.92 10.22
N ARG A 14 -21.51 1.69 10.80
CA ARG A 14 -21.69 1.74 12.27
C ARG A 14 -20.96 0.60 12.98
N GLU A 15 -20.87 -0.57 12.35
CA GLU A 15 -20.10 -1.70 12.87
C GLU A 15 -18.61 -1.37 12.96
N VAL A 16 -18.04 -0.78 11.90
CA VAL A 16 -16.63 -0.35 11.88
C VAL A 16 -16.35 0.69 12.95
N ILE A 17 -17.21 1.72 13.09
CA ILE A 17 -17.04 2.78 14.12
C ILE A 17 -17.09 2.22 15.55
N LYS A 18 -17.91 1.19 15.80
CA LYS A 18 -18.08 0.61 17.13
C LYS A 18 -17.04 -0.47 17.48
N SER A 19 -16.31 -0.98 16.50
CA SER A 19 -15.43 -2.13 16.70
C SER A 19 -14.09 -1.68 17.30
N GLU A 20 -13.79 -2.12 18.53
CA GLU A 20 -12.50 -1.84 19.20
C GLU A 20 -11.31 -2.51 18.49
N GLU A 21 -11.51 -3.68 17.87
CA GLU A 21 -10.49 -4.34 17.03
C GLU A 21 -10.12 -3.50 15.80
N VAL A 22 -10.98 -2.56 15.43
CA VAL A 22 -10.77 -1.62 14.33
C VAL A 22 -10.19 -0.30 14.85
N LEU A 23 -9.69 -0.19 16.10
CA LEU A 23 -8.99 1.03 16.55
C LEU A 23 -7.78 1.38 15.68
N LYS A 24 -7.27 0.42 14.90
CA LYS A 24 -6.22 0.60 13.89
C LYS A 24 -6.75 0.93 12.49
N CYS A 25 -8.05 0.90 12.24
CA CYS A 25 -8.63 1.31 10.96
C CYS A 25 -9.74 2.36 11.15
N LYS A 26 -9.81 3.33 10.26
CA LYS A 26 -10.87 4.36 10.28
C LYS A 26 -11.70 4.26 9.02
N ILE A 27 -12.94 4.69 9.10
CA ILE A 27 -13.80 4.85 7.94
C ILE A 27 -14.56 6.16 8.02
N GLU A 28 -14.60 6.86 6.91
CA GLU A 28 -15.23 8.17 6.77
C GLU A 28 -16.12 8.19 5.52
N LEU A 29 -17.20 8.95 5.57
CA LEU A 29 -18.04 9.21 4.41
C LEU A 29 -17.38 10.32 3.58
N VAL A 30 -17.20 10.07 2.28
CA VAL A 30 -16.72 11.10 1.34
C VAL A 30 -17.89 11.97 0.89
N ASP A 31 -19.08 11.38 0.80
CA ASP A 31 -20.33 12.03 0.43
C ASP A 31 -21.49 11.52 1.30
N ASP A 32 -22.60 12.26 1.30
CA ASP A 32 -23.83 11.88 2.01
C ASP A 32 -24.59 10.71 1.33
N THR A 33 -24.06 10.18 0.22
CA THR A 33 -24.75 9.18 -0.61
C THR A 33 -24.36 7.74 -0.29
N TYR A 34 -23.43 7.51 0.65
CA TYR A 34 -22.91 6.18 1.03
C TYR A 34 -22.34 5.38 -0.16
N THR A 35 -22.08 6.05 -1.29
CA THR A 35 -21.55 5.43 -2.50
C THR A 35 -20.04 5.45 -2.53
N ARG A 36 -19.42 6.40 -1.83
CA ARG A 36 -17.98 6.52 -1.68
C ARG A 36 -17.59 6.74 -0.21
N LEU A 37 -16.62 5.95 0.22
CA LEU A 37 -16.09 5.93 1.58
C LEU A 37 -14.58 6.07 1.50
N ARG A 38 -13.99 6.66 2.55
CA ARG A 38 -12.55 6.70 2.75
C ARG A 38 -12.20 5.78 3.91
N GLY A 39 -11.39 4.77 3.64
CA GLY A 39 -10.80 3.94 4.67
C GLY A 39 -9.43 4.47 5.08
N GLU A 40 -9.00 4.16 6.28
CA GLU A 40 -7.60 4.28 6.72
C GLU A 40 -7.26 2.98 7.45
N ILE A 41 -6.12 2.36 7.16
CA ILE A 41 -5.63 1.19 7.90
C ILE A 41 -4.23 1.50 8.44
N ALA A 42 -3.95 1.12 9.68
CA ALA A 42 -2.60 1.17 10.22
C ALA A 42 -1.80 -0.03 9.71
N GLY A 43 -0.51 0.18 9.47
CA GLY A 43 0.42 -0.89 9.17
C GLY A 43 0.49 -1.90 10.31
N PRO A 44 0.47 -3.21 10.01
CA PRO A 44 0.61 -4.25 11.02
C PRO A 44 1.97 -4.18 11.74
N PRO A 45 2.03 -4.55 13.03
CA PRO A 45 3.31 -4.66 13.74
C PRO A 45 4.17 -5.76 13.12
N ASP A 46 5.49 -5.68 13.31
CA ASP A 46 6.46 -6.64 12.81
C ASP A 46 6.47 -6.77 11.27
N THR A 47 6.00 -5.73 10.58
CA THR A 47 6.03 -5.62 9.11
C THR A 47 6.76 -4.35 8.69
N PRO A 48 7.21 -4.24 7.42
CA PRO A 48 7.81 -3.00 6.90
C PRO A 48 6.85 -1.80 6.94
N PHE A 49 5.56 -2.05 7.14
CA PHE A 49 4.50 -1.06 7.14
C PHE A 49 4.18 -0.51 8.54
N GLU A 50 4.74 -1.12 9.60
CA GLU A 50 4.46 -0.76 10.99
C GLU A 50 4.62 0.75 11.24
N GLY A 51 3.66 1.35 11.95
CA GLY A 51 3.64 2.79 12.24
C GLY A 51 3.11 3.67 11.10
N GLY A 52 2.95 3.13 9.88
CA GLY A 52 2.31 3.81 8.76
C GLY A 52 0.78 3.84 8.87
N ASN A 53 0.15 4.86 8.26
CA ASN A 53 -1.30 4.95 8.06
C ASN A 53 -1.62 5.06 6.57
N TYR A 54 -2.38 4.10 6.05
CA TYR A 54 -2.65 3.95 4.63
C TYR A 54 -4.10 4.26 4.32
N LYS A 55 -4.32 5.29 3.51
CA LYS A 55 -5.65 5.74 3.09
C LYS A 55 -6.12 4.90 1.91
N LEU A 56 -7.39 4.52 1.95
CA LEU A 56 -8.08 3.72 0.96
C LEU A 56 -9.26 4.52 0.40
N ASP A 57 -9.47 4.42 -0.92
CA ASP A 57 -10.67 4.87 -1.60
C ASP A 57 -11.58 3.66 -1.82
N ILE A 58 -12.79 3.72 -1.28
CA ILE A 58 -13.75 2.61 -1.29
C ILE A 58 -15.00 3.09 -2.04
N VAL A 59 -15.29 2.46 -3.18
CA VAL A 59 -16.46 2.76 -4.01
C VAL A 59 -17.43 1.59 -3.94
N ILE A 60 -18.65 1.87 -3.51
CA ILE A 60 -19.73 0.89 -3.38
C ILE A 60 -20.48 0.79 -4.72
N PRO A 61 -20.51 -0.39 -5.37
CA PRO A 61 -21.25 -0.55 -6.61
C PRO A 61 -22.76 -0.55 -6.36
N GLU A 62 -23.55 -0.28 -7.40
CA GLU A 62 -25.02 -0.32 -7.28
C GLU A 62 -25.57 -1.71 -6.96
N THR A 63 -24.80 -2.75 -7.30
CA THR A 63 -25.12 -4.17 -7.08
C THR A 63 -24.69 -4.69 -5.70
N TYR A 64 -24.18 -3.83 -4.82
CA TYR A 64 -23.81 -4.21 -3.45
C TYR A 64 -25.04 -4.72 -2.66
N PRO A 65 -24.93 -5.81 -1.86
CA PRO A 65 -23.73 -6.58 -1.49
C PRO A 65 -23.44 -7.79 -2.39
N PHE A 66 -24.06 -7.93 -3.55
CA PHE A 66 -23.84 -9.09 -4.42
C PHE A 66 -22.52 -9.03 -5.18
N ASN A 67 -21.98 -7.83 -5.37
CA ASN A 67 -20.62 -7.60 -5.85
C ASN A 67 -19.77 -6.86 -4.79
N PRO A 68 -18.44 -7.09 -4.79
CA PRO A 68 -17.54 -6.47 -3.83
C PRO A 68 -17.45 -4.94 -4.02
N PRO A 69 -17.07 -4.19 -2.98
CA PRO A 69 -16.65 -2.81 -3.14
C PRO A 69 -15.37 -2.74 -3.98
N LYS A 70 -15.20 -1.66 -4.75
CA LYS A 70 -13.92 -1.36 -5.41
C LYS A 70 -13.04 -0.62 -4.41
N VAL A 71 -11.85 -1.15 -4.12
CA VAL A 71 -10.94 -0.56 -3.14
C VAL A 71 -9.58 -0.31 -3.78
N ASN A 72 -9.06 0.90 -3.62
CA ASN A 72 -7.72 1.29 -4.06
C ASN A 72 -6.97 2.00 -2.94
N PHE A 73 -5.66 1.81 -2.88
CA PHE A 73 -4.78 2.62 -2.04
C PHE A 73 -4.66 4.03 -2.60
N VAL A 74 -4.98 5.03 -1.77
CA VAL A 74 -4.68 6.44 -2.01
C VAL A 74 -3.27 6.76 -1.55
N THR A 75 -2.86 6.20 -0.40
CA THR A 75 -1.47 6.27 0.04
C THR A 75 -0.64 5.33 -0.82
N LYS A 76 0.37 5.85 -1.51
CA LYS A 76 1.30 5.02 -2.28
C LYS A 76 1.99 4.01 -1.36
N ILE A 77 2.06 2.77 -1.81
CA ILE A 77 2.61 1.65 -1.05
C ILE A 77 3.39 0.73 -2.01
N TRP A 78 4.45 0.13 -1.49
CA TRP A 78 5.25 -0.86 -2.19
C TRP A 78 4.92 -2.23 -1.62
N HIS A 79 4.16 -3.03 -2.38
CA HIS A 79 3.70 -4.35 -1.94
C HIS A 79 3.40 -5.22 -3.18
N PRO A 80 3.77 -6.52 -3.23
CA PRO A 80 3.60 -7.37 -4.42
C PRO A 80 2.18 -7.37 -4.97
N ASN A 81 1.20 -7.40 -4.08
CA ASN A 81 -0.21 -7.45 -4.41
C ASN A 81 -0.87 -6.07 -4.51
N ILE A 82 -0.11 -4.97 -4.48
CA ILE A 82 -0.64 -3.61 -4.64
C ILE A 82 0.17 -2.85 -5.69
N SER A 83 -0.53 -2.31 -6.69
CA SER A 83 0.13 -1.51 -7.74
C SER A 83 0.78 -0.25 -7.14
N SER A 84 2.09 -0.11 -7.32
CA SER A 84 2.86 1.06 -6.88
C SER A 84 2.46 2.37 -7.57
N VAL A 85 1.86 2.27 -8.76
CA VAL A 85 1.42 3.40 -9.59
C VAL A 85 -0.02 3.79 -9.29
N THR A 86 -0.93 2.80 -9.23
CA THR A 86 -2.38 3.05 -9.20
C THR A 86 -3.03 2.79 -7.85
N GLY A 87 -2.36 2.05 -6.96
CA GLY A 87 -2.95 1.58 -5.70
C GLY A 87 -3.97 0.45 -5.86
N ALA A 88 -4.13 -0.11 -7.07
CA ALA A 88 -5.00 -1.25 -7.30
C ALA A 88 -4.54 -2.46 -6.48
N ILE A 89 -5.49 -3.19 -5.89
CA ILE A 89 -5.24 -4.32 -4.98
C ILE A 89 -5.56 -5.63 -5.68
N CYS A 90 -4.63 -6.58 -5.67
CA CYS A 90 -4.88 -7.98 -5.97
C CYS A 90 -5.26 -8.70 -4.68
N LEU A 91 -6.56 -8.89 -4.44
CA LEU A 91 -7.08 -9.66 -3.32
C LEU A 91 -8.32 -10.42 -3.79
N ASP A 92 -8.36 -11.72 -3.54
CA ASP A 92 -9.39 -12.66 -4.00
C ASP A 92 -10.81 -12.26 -3.56
N ILE A 93 -10.98 -11.77 -2.32
CA ILE A 93 -12.28 -11.32 -1.81
C ILE A 93 -12.78 -10.04 -2.51
N LEU A 94 -11.91 -9.31 -3.21
CA LEU A 94 -12.30 -8.16 -4.04
C LEU A 94 -12.56 -8.56 -5.50
N LYS A 95 -12.42 -9.85 -5.82
CA LYS A 95 -12.60 -10.45 -7.14
C LYS A 95 -13.68 -11.54 -7.10
N ASP A 96 -13.27 -12.80 -7.15
CA ASP A 96 -14.11 -13.98 -7.34
C ASP A 96 -14.50 -14.68 -6.03
N GLN A 97 -13.76 -14.45 -4.94
CA GLN A 97 -14.06 -15.02 -3.62
C GLN A 97 -14.96 -14.11 -2.76
N TRP A 98 -15.55 -13.07 -3.35
CA TRP A 98 -16.49 -12.21 -2.65
C TRP A 98 -17.75 -12.98 -2.24
N ALA A 99 -18.07 -12.95 -0.95
CA ALA A 99 -19.34 -13.43 -0.43
C ALA A 99 -20.20 -12.26 0.04
N ALA A 100 -21.49 -12.26 -0.31
CA ALA A 100 -22.44 -11.25 0.16
C ALA A 100 -22.65 -11.23 1.69
N ALA A 101 -22.02 -12.15 2.45
CA ALA A 101 -21.95 -12.12 3.90
C ALA A 101 -20.81 -11.24 4.45
N MET A 102 -19.79 -10.96 3.64
CA MET A 102 -18.67 -10.08 3.99
C MET A 102 -19.13 -8.64 4.21
N THR A 103 -18.34 -7.89 4.97
CA THR A 103 -18.63 -6.50 5.36
C THR A 103 -17.44 -5.59 5.09
N LEU A 104 -17.65 -4.28 5.14
CA LEU A 104 -16.57 -3.29 5.10
C LEU A 104 -15.49 -3.57 6.15
N ARG A 105 -15.91 -4.03 7.34
CA ARG A 105 -14.98 -4.43 8.41
C ARG A 105 -14.07 -5.57 7.97
N THR A 106 -14.65 -6.66 7.43
CA THR A 106 -13.85 -7.81 6.99
C THR A 106 -12.91 -7.42 5.85
N VAL A 107 -13.35 -6.56 4.92
CA VAL A 107 -12.49 -6.04 3.84
C VAL A 107 -11.28 -5.27 4.40
N LEU A 108 -11.48 -4.35 5.34
CA LEU A 108 -10.38 -3.58 5.93
C LEU A 108 -9.38 -4.48 6.66
N LEU A 109 -9.86 -5.47 7.42
CA LEU A 109 -9.01 -6.42 8.12
C LEU A 109 -8.25 -7.34 7.15
N SER A 110 -8.89 -7.80 6.07
CA SER A 110 -8.23 -8.62 5.05
C SER A 110 -7.14 -7.85 4.31
N ILE A 111 -7.33 -6.56 4.02
CA ILE A 111 -6.27 -5.72 3.44
C ILE A 111 -5.12 -5.54 4.44
N GLN A 112 -5.40 -5.36 5.73
CA GLN A 112 -4.36 -5.28 6.75
C GLN A 112 -3.60 -6.61 6.89
N ALA A 113 -4.29 -7.75 6.80
CA ALA A 113 -3.66 -9.07 6.80
C ALA A 113 -2.78 -9.29 5.56
N LEU A 114 -3.21 -8.81 4.39
CA LEU A 114 -2.41 -8.84 3.16
C LEU A 114 -1.06 -8.14 3.34
N LEU A 115 -1.02 -7.00 4.05
CA LEU A 115 0.25 -6.32 4.37
C LEU A 115 1.19 -7.13 5.28
N SER A 116 0.67 -8.12 6.01
CA SER A 116 1.47 -9.02 6.85
C SER A 116 1.94 -10.27 6.11
N ALA A 117 1.22 -10.66 5.06
CA ALA A 117 1.46 -11.88 4.30
C ALA A 117 1.22 -11.59 2.81
N ALA A 118 2.26 -11.11 2.14
CA ALA A 118 2.24 -10.92 0.69
C ALA A 118 2.17 -12.28 -0.01
N GLU A 119 1.49 -12.31 -1.17
CA GLU A 119 1.38 -13.47 -2.04
C GLU A 119 2.16 -13.19 -3.34
N PRO A 120 3.48 -13.42 -3.38
CA PRO A 120 4.31 -13.04 -4.52
C PRO A 120 4.05 -13.90 -5.77
N ASP A 121 3.39 -15.05 -5.64
CA ASP A 121 3.09 -15.96 -6.77
C ASP A 121 1.90 -15.49 -7.61
N ASP A 122 1.05 -14.56 -7.11
CA ASP A 122 0.01 -13.86 -7.86
C ASP A 122 0.12 -12.32 -7.72
N PRO A 123 1.17 -11.72 -8.31
CA PRO A 123 1.51 -10.33 -8.05
C PRO A 123 0.64 -9.35 -8.85
N GLN A 124 0.27 -8.26 -8.20
CA GLN A 124 -0.33 -7.10 -8.86
C GLN A 124 0.73 -6.23 -9.55
N ASP A 125 1.93 -6.20 -8.98
CA ASP A 125 3.08 -5.46 -9.47
C ASP A 125 4.27 -6.42 -9.60
N ALA A 126 4.53 -6.85 -10.83
CA ALA A 126 5.56 -7.85 -11.13
C ALA A 126 6.98 -7.37 -10.76
N VAL A 127 7.24 -6.05 -10.81
CA VAL A 127 8.54 -5.49 -10.43
C VAL A 127 8.72 -5.60 -8.93
N VAL A 128 7.70 -5.23 -8.15
CA VAL A 128 7.71 -5.37 -6.69
C VAL A 128 7.91 -6.84 -6.30
N ALA A 129 7.10 -7.73 -6.87
CA ALA A 129 7.14 -9.15 -6.55
C ALA A 129 8.47 -9.82 -6.91
N GLN A 130 9.08 -9.45 -8.04
CA GLN A 130 10.40 -9.94 -8.42
C GLN A 130 11.50 -9.44 -7.47
N THR A 131 11.34 -8.24 -6.91
CA THR A 131 12.24 -7.69 -5.90
C THR A 131 12.11 -8.45 -4.57
N ASP A 132 10.87 -8.81 -4.20
CA ASP A 132 10.56 -9.58 -2.99
C ASP A 132 11.00 -11.05 -3.11
N THR A 133 10.78 -11.70 -4.26
CA THR A 133 11.24 -13.08 -4.49
C THR A 133 12.75 -13.22 -4.63
N CYS A 134 13.45 -12.24 -5.23
CA CYS A 134 14.92 -12.20 -5.23
C CYS A 134 15.52 -12.01 -3.82
N HIS A 135 14.75 -11.51 -2.84
CA HIS A 135 15.17 -11.30 -1.45
C HIS A 135 14.90 -12.48 -0.51
N ASN A 136 14.33 -13.61 -0.99
CA ASN A 136 14.07 -14.78 -0.14
C ASN A 136 15.33 -15.59 0.27
N ILE A 137 16.52 -15.09 -0.04
CA ILE A 137 17.73 -15.33 0.77
C ILE A 137 18.06 -14.00 1.43
N PHE A 138 17.43 -13.58 2.52
CA PHE A 138 18.06 -12.59 3.43
C PHE A 138 17.28 -12.33 4.73
N VAL A 139 18.09 -11.97 5.70
CA VAL A 139 17.91 -11.73 7.13
C VAL A 139 16.84 -10.66 7.47
N PRO A 140 16.19 -10.73 8.65
CA PRO A 140 15.13 -9.81 9.11
C PRO A 140 15.50 -8.32 9.28
N ASP A 141 16.66 -7.88 8.80
CA ASP A 141 17.27 -6.57 9.11
C ASP A 141 17.28 -5.59 7.92
N GLN A 142 16.68 -5.94 6.77
CA GLN A 142 16.80 -5.15 5.53
C GLN A 142 15.47 -4.63 4.96
N THR A 143 14.33 -5.07 5.49
CA THR A 143 12.98 -4.61 5.07
C THR A 143 12.70 -3.14 5.41
N THR A 144 13.46 -2.59 6.34
CA THR A 144 13.50 -1.17 6.66
C THR A 144 14.03 -0.32 5.49
N GLU A 145 14.99 -0.81 4.70
CA GLU A 145 15.76 0.04 3.76
C GLU A 145 15.07 0.37 2.44
N PHE A 146 14.15 -0.48 1.97
CA PHE A 146 13.39 -0.19 0.75
C PHE A 146 12.12 0.62 1.03
N GLY A 147 11.55 0.52 2.23
CA GLY A 147 10.49 1.42 2.71
C GLY A 147 10.98 2.84 3.00
N PHE A 148 12.26 3.00 3.37
CA PHE A 148 12.82 4.29 3.79
C PHE A 148 12.89 5.37 2.71
N MET A 149 12.91 5.03 1.41
CA MET A 149 13.13 6.05 0.39
C MET A 149 11.89 6.88 0.01
N PHE A 150 10.69 6.29 0.12
CA PHE A 150 9.44 7.00 -0.19
C PHE A 150 8.75 7.61 1.04
N LEU A 151 9.11 7.18 2.26
CA LEU A 151 8.61 7.76 3.51
C LEU A 151 9.26 9.11 3.88
N LYS A 152 10.24 9.60 3.11
CA LYS A 152 10.94 10.86 3.39
C LYS A 152 10.12 12.15 3.24
N ASP A 153 8.86 12.07 2.83
CA ASP A 153 7.94 13.22 2.84
C ASP A 153 7.13 13.37 4.16
N MET A 154 7.23 12.43 5.11
CA MET A 154 6.64 12.60 6.44
C MET A 154 7.69 12.58 7.54
N THR A 155 7.90 13.75 8.14
CA THR A 155 8.72 14.00 9.32
C THR A 155 8.47 12.99 10.44
N TRP A 156 9.57 12.55 11.07
CA TRP A 156 9.66 11.73 12.30
C TRP A 156 9.52 10.21 12.15
N TRP A 157 10.66 9.51 11.97
CA TRP A 157 10.83 8.11 12.37
C TRP A 157 11.96 8.03 13.41
N PRO A 158 11.68 7.70 14.70
CA PRO A 158 12.69 7.82 15.76
C PRO A 158 13.72 6.68 15.82
N ASN A 159 13.52 5.57 15.09
CA ASN A 159 14.35 4.35 15.23
C ASN A 159 14.91 3.76 13.93
N ALA A 160 15.11 4.54 12.87
CA ALA A 160 15.86 4.10 11.68
C ALA A 160 17.36 3.98 12.00
N THR A 161 18.03 2.93 11.53
CA THR A 161 19.48 2.73 11.74
C THR A 161 20.28 3.81 10.97
N PRO A 162 21.03 4.71 11.67
CA PRO A 162 21.58 5.93 11.07
C PRO A 162 22.63 5.76 9.96
N SER A 163 23.12 4.54 9.73
CA SER A 163 24.28 4.28 8.87
C SER A 163 23.93 4.13 7.40
N LYS A 164 22.81 3.48 7.07
CA LYS A 164 22.40 3.19 5.69
C LYS A 164 21.72 4.39 5.01
N ASP A 165 21.04 5.23 5.81
CA ASP A 165 20.41 6.47 5.33
C ASP A 165 21.38 7.43 4.62
N LYS A 166 22.62 7.54 5.12
CA LYS A 166 23.64 8.40 4.51
C LYS A 166 24.11 7.91 3.15
N GLU A 167 24.23 6.59 2.96
CA GLU A 167 24.69 6.02 1.69
C GLU A 167 23.65 6.24 0.59
N TYR A 168 22.38 6.02 0.92
CA TYR A 168 21.27 6.24 0.01
C TYR A 168 21.07 7.69 -0.35
N GLU A 169 21.17 8.60 0.62
CA GLU A 169 21.17 10.04 0.34
C GLU A 169 22.30 10.43 -0.61
N GLN A 170 23.50 9.89 -0.42
CA GLN A 170 24.63 10.15 -1.31
C GLN A 170 24.35 9.69 -2.75
N LYS A 171 23.73 8.52 -2.94
CA LYS A 171 23.35 8.02 -4.27
C LYS A 171 22.31 8.92 -4.93
N ILE A 172 21.27 9.32 -4.20
CA ILE A 172 20.22 10.23 -4.70
C ILE A 172 20.81 11.61 -5.03
N THR A 173 21.61 12.18 -4.14
CA THR A 173 22.28 13.47 -4.36
C THR A 173 23.25 13.39 -5.55
N GLY A 174 23.92 12.26 -5.73
CA GLY A 174 24.76 12.00 -6.90
C GLY A 174 23.99 12.12 -8.20
N LEU A 175 22.85 11.45 -8.32
CA LEU A 175 21.99 11.52 -9.51
C LEU A 175 21.38 12.92 -9.73
N ILE A 176 20.99 13.61 -8.65
CA ILE A 176 20.52 14.99 -8.73
C ILE A 176 21.62 15.91 -9.24
N SER A 177 22.87 15.71 -8.80
CA SER A 177 24.02 16.49 -9.28
C SER A 177 24.34 16.27 -10.76
N MET A 178 23.92 15.14 -11.33
CA MET A 178 24.00 14.84 -12.77
C MET A 178 22.87 15.47 -13.59
N GLY A 179 21.91 16.14 -12.95
CA GLY A 179 20.81 16.85 -13.60
C GLY A 179 19.47 16.12 -13.62
N PHE A 180 19.37 14.94 -13.00
CA PHE A 180 18.11 14.20 -12.92
C PHE A 180 17.21 14.74 -11.78
N THR A 181 15.89 14.66 -11.95
CA THR A 181 14.97 15.05 -10.88
C THR A 181 15.02 14.04 -9.73
N LYS A 182 14.66 14.49 -8.51
CA LYS A 182 14.57 13.61 -7.34
C LYS A 182 13.65 12.41 -7.63
N SER A 183 12.48 12.65 -8.22
CA SER A 183 11.53 11.59 -8.56
C SER A 183 12.13 10.54 -9.51
N GLN A 184 12.77 10.97 -10.60
CA GLN A 184 13.45 10.06 -11.54
C GLN A 184 14.58 9.28 -10.88
N SER A 185 15.37 9.94 -10.03
CA SER A 185 16.47 9.32 -9.30
C SER A 185 15.98 8.23 -8.34
N LEU A 186 14.90 8.51 -7.60
CA LEU A 186 14.27 7.56 -6.68
C LEU A 186 13.76 6.32 -7.43
N VAL A 187 13.05 6.52 -8.54
CA VAL A 187 12.49 5.42 -9.35
C VAL A 187 13.59 4.57 -9.97
N ALA A 188 14.61 5.19 -10.57
CA ALA A 188 15.71 4.45 -11.21
C ALA A 188 16.55 3.67 -10.19
N LEU A 189 16.91 4.27 -9.05
CA LEU A 189 17.64 3.57 -8.00
C LEU A 189 16.84 2.42 -7.41
N SER A 190 15.56 2.64 -7.11
CA SER A 190 14.71 1.58 -6.54
C SER A 190 14.53 0.40 -7.50
N THR A 191 14.31 0.68 -8.78
CA THR A 191 14.17 -0.35 -9.83
C THR A 191 15.44 -1.21 -9.99
N HIS A 192 16.62 -0.61 -9.78
CA HIS A 192 17.91 -1.28 -10.00
C HIS A 192 18.63 -1.67 -8.71
N SER A 193 17.90 -1.96 -7.64
CA SER A 193 18.46 -2.42 -6.36
C SER A 193 19.54 -1.46 -5.81
N TRP A 194 19.36 -0.16 -6.03
CA TRP A 194 20.28 0.91 -5.62
C TRP A 194 21.71 0.79 -6.16
N ASN A 195 21.84 0.13 -7.32
CA ASN A 195 23.06 0.15 -8.10
C ASN A 195 23.11 1.43 -8.94
N SER A 196 24.02 2.35 -8.59
CA SER A 196 24.13 3.65 -9.25
C SER A 196 24.43 3.53 -10.75
N GLU A 197 25.27 2.60 -11.17
CA GLU A 197 25.66 2.43 -12.58
C GLU A 197 24.45 2.00 -13.43
N ARG A 198 23.70 1.00 -12.96
CA ARG A 198 22.49 0.52 -13.64
C ARG A 198 21.38 1.56 -13.66
N ALA A 199 21.21 2.30 -12.56
CA ALA A 199 20.23 3.38 -12.49
C ALA A 199 20.57 4.52 -13.46
N ILE A 200 21.85 4.90 -13.57
CA ILE A 200 22.31 5.92 -14.51
C ILE A 200 22.12 5.45 -15.96
N ASP A 201 22.53 4.22 -16.28
CA ASP A 201 22.38 3.65 -17.62
C ASP A 201 20.90 3.61 -18.04
N SER A 202 20.03 3.22 -17.12
CA SER A 202 18.58 3.25 -17.33
C SER A 202 18.00 4.65 -17.53
N LEU A 203 18.58 5.70 -16.93
CA LEU A 203 18.11 7.08 -17.05
C LEU A 203 18.65 7.79 -18.30
N ILE A 204 19.80 7.36 -18.80
CA ILE A 204 20.39 7.89 -20.03
C ILE A 204 19.73 7.27 -21.27
N ASN A 205 19.36 5.99 -21.19
CA ASN A 205 18.75 5.25 -22.28
C ASN A 205 17.20 5.32 -22.31
N SER A 206 16.58 6.06 -21.37
CA SER A 206 15.12 6.27 -21.26
C SER A 206 14.61 7.51 -21.95
#